data_AF-A0A3N6GP74-F1
#
_entry.id   AF-A0A3N6GP74-F1
#
_cell.length_a   1.000
_cell.length_b   1.000
_cell.length_c   1.000
_cell.angle_alpha   90.00
_cell.angle_beta   90.00
_cell.angle_gamma   90.00
#
_symmetry.space_group_name_H-M   'P 1'
#
loop_
_entity.id
_entity.type
_entity.pdbx_description
1 polymer ?
#
loop_
_entity_poly.entity_id
_entity_poly.type
_entity_poly.pdbx_seq_one_letter_code
_entity_poly.pdbx_strand_id
1 'polypeptide(L)'
;MPLPRSGGEADRWGSPIRDQCYDRLPLMFASESRAISELGLSNLRRLGGFDAMSPSWEALARLLEPLETIDASFDVPSSTEPMARSRADAIAVLLLRCRDTGRPYWNWSSDEWGLLVGQSETDFRRRVPGWAERSTRSFLIAYAYHLGPVGIVTSAGRLNRAMLAARVFGHDLVDQGVGHIRAVLSQWGYQYGRDDSKGITSVVCQLFLINRSPHVEDFTTALFERVRSEDLLTPGIRALVYPVQRAVAFLGFCDGPPRVVTSSVMKTTDVPPVWGEWVERWYNTSTLTPKVRRTYRAQLLMAGRWLVERHPEAADPREWTRQVCADWVAAVDRMQVGEYAVRTASLGDRIGQPLGASTKDGYIATVRTFFRDCQEWEWLPLRFDPQRALGTPRSIRDVIGPDPRVISDDI
;
A
#
# COMPACT_ATOMS: atom_id res chain seq x y z
N MET A 1 -21.90 19.54 -7.79
CA MET A 1 -23.28 19.09 -8.07
C MET A 1 -23.31 17.61 -7.74
N PRO A 2 -24.08 17.16 -6.73
CA PRO A 2 -24.13 15.75 -6.37
C PRO A 2 -24.78 14.97 -7.52
N LEU A 3 -24.14 13.90 -7.96
CA LEU A 3 -24.72 12.98 -8.94
C LEU A 3 -25.98 12.33 -8.34
N PRO A 4 -27.03 12.09 -9.14
CA PRO A 4 -28.25 11.46 -8.67
C PRO A 4 -27.94 10.02 -8.22
N ARG A 5 -28.50 9.63 -7.07
CA ARG A 5 -28.57 8.23 -6.63
C ARG A 5 -29.51 7.48 -7.57
N SER A 6 -28.99 6.98 -8.68
CA SER A 6 -29.71 6.07 -9.57
C SER A 6 -29.14 4.66 -9.42
N GLY A 7 -29.87 3.80 -8.70
CA GLY A 7 -29.56 2.38 -8.52
C GLY A 7 -30.40 1.83 -7.38
N GLY A 8 -31.55 1.25 -7.70
CA GLY A 8 -32.43 0.61 -6.72
C GLY A 8 -31.75 -0.56 -6.02
N GLU A 9 -32.26 -0.95 -4.85
CA GLU A 9 -31.78 -2.07 -4.03
C GLU A 9 -31.66 -3.42 -4.77
N ALA A 10 -32.24 -3.53 -5.97
CA ALA A 10 -32.24 -4.73 -6.81
C ALA A 10 -30.89 -5.03 -7.52
N ASP A 11 -29.92 -4.12 -7.52
CA ASP A 11 -28.68 -4.25 -8.33
C ASP A 11 -27.39 -4.33 -7.49
N ARG A 12 -27.52 -4.57 -6.18
CA ARG A 12 -26.34 -4.72 -5.31
C ARG A 12 -25.79 -6.13 -5.42
N TRP A 13 -24.56 -6.25 -5.92
CA TRP A 13 -23.78 -7.50 -5.91
C TRP A 13 -23.93 -8.25 -4.58
N GLY A 14 -24.45 -9.47 -4.65
CA GLY A 14 -24.59 -10.39 -3.54
C GLY A 14 -23.68 -11.60 -3.74
N SER A 15 -23.12 -12.14 -2.66
CA SER A 15 -22.36 -13.39 -2.73
C SER A 15 -23.28 -14.50 -3.27
N PRO A 16 -22.85 -15.30 -4.26
CA PRO A 16 -23.69 -16.28 -4.96
C PRO A 16 -24.27 -17.38 -4.04
N ILE A 17 -23.65 -17.56 -2.88
CA ILE A 17 -24.04 -18.55 -1.87
C ILE A 17 -24.86 -17.96 -0.70
N ARG A 18 -25.17 -16.65 -0.71
CA ARG A 18 -25.80 -15.96 0.44
C ARG A 18 -27.24 -16.42 0.67
N ASP A 19 -27.99 -16.60 -0.42
CA ASP A 19 -29.41 -16.91 -0.39
C ASP A 19 -29.71 -18.39 -0.64
N GLN A 20 -28.67 -19.23 -0.73
CA GLN A 20 -28.80 -20.66 -0.96
C GLN A 20 -28.75 -21.45 0.35
N CYS A 21 -29.70 -22.37 0.51
CA CYS A 21 -29.78 -23.28 1.66
C CYS A 21 -29.04 -24.59 1.34
N TYR A 22 -27.75 -24.65 1.63
CA TYR A 22 -26.98 -25.89 1.55
C TYR A 22 -26.98 -26.63 2.88
N ASP A 23 -26.96 -27.96 2.84
CA ASP A 23 -26.63 -28.77 4.02
C ASP A 23 -25.14 -28.58 4.36
N ARG A 24 -24.89 -27.80 5.43
CA ARG A 24 -23.55 -27.52 5.97
C ARG A 24 -23.27 -28.26 7.28
N LEU A 25 -23.84 -29.46 7.47
CA LEU A 25 -23.51 -30.30 8.63
C LEU A 25 -21.97 -30.39 8.79
N PRO A 26 -21.45 -30.21 10.01
CA PRO A 26 -20.01 -30.04 10.26
C PRO A 26 -19.21 -31.33 10.10
N LEU A 27 -19.90 -32.47 10.01
CA LEU A 27 -19.32 -33.79 9.84
C LEU A 27 -19.32 -34.18 8.37
N MET A 28 -18.25 -34.87 7.98
CA MET A 28 -18.18 -35.54 6.69
C MET A 28 -18.85 -36.90 6.78
N PHE A 29 -19.68 -37.25 5.79
CA PHE A 29 -20.34 -38.56 5.75
C PHE A 29 -19.38 -39.64 5.24
N ALA A 30 -19.55 -40.86 5.75
CA ALA A 30 -18.76 -42.01 5.29
C ALA A 30 -18.97 -42.30 3.79
N SER A 31 -20.18 -42.03 3.27
CA SER A 31 -20.51 -42.10 1.84
C SER A 31 -19.67 -41.13 1.01
N GLU A 32 -19.50 -39.88 1.46
CA GLU A 32 -18.68 -38.87 0.78
C GLU A 32 -17.21 -39.27 0.73
N SER A 33 -16.67 -39.73 1.86
CA SER A 33 -15.27 -40.18 1.93
C SER A 33 -15.02 -41.39 1.02
N ARG A 34 -15.99 -42.31 0.94
CA ARG A 34 -15.92 -43.48 0.03
C ARG A 34 -16.00 -43.04 -1.42
N ALA A 35 -16.95 -42.17 -1.77
CA ALA A 35 -17.14 -41.66 -3.12
C ALA A 35 -15.89 -40.93 -3.66
N ILE A 36 -15.21 -40.12 -2.85
CA ILE A 36 -13.93 -39.49 -3.24
C ILE A 36 -12.86 -40.54 -3.56
N SER A 37 -12.85 -41.65 -2.81
CA SER A 37 -11.90 -42.74 -3.01
C SER A 37 -12.22 -43.57 -4.25
N GLU A 38 -13.51 -43.83 -4.52
CA GLU A 38 -14.01 -44.58 -5.68
C GLU A 38 -13.80 -43.82 -6.99
N LEU A 39 -14.10 -42.51 -7.02
CA LEU A 39 -13.85 -41.67 -8.19
C LEU A 39 -12.36 -41.62 -8.52
N GLY A 40 -11.50 -41.54 -7.51
CA GLY A 40 -10.06 -41.44 -7.68
C GLY A 40 -9.62 -40.13 -8.37
N LEU A 41 -8.31 -39.95 -8.50
CA LEU A 41 -7.72 -38.66 -8.88
C LEU A 41 -8.14 -38.19 -10.28
N SER A 42 -8.23 -39.10 -11.25
CA SER A 42 -8.55 -38.75 -12.64
C SER A 42 -9.96 -38.18 -12.79
N ASN A 43 -10.94 -38.77 -12.09
CA ASN A 43 -12.32 -38.29 -12.13
C ASN A 43 -12.49 -36.99 -11.33
N LEU A 44 -11.89 -36.89 -10.15
CA LEU A 44 -11.97 -35.68 -9.33
C LEU A 44 -11.44 -34.44 -10.06
N ARG A 45 -10.39 -34.61 -10.86
CA ARG A 45 -9.79 -33.55 -11.68
C ARG A 45 -10.53 -33.29 -13.00
N ARG A 46 -11.60 -34.05 -13.29
CA ARG A 46 -12.40 -33.97 -14.52
C ARG A 46 -11.53 -33.99 -15.79
N LEU A 47 -10.50 -34.85 -15.80
CA LEU A 47 -9.61 -35.02 -16.96
C LEU A 47 -10.39 -35.63 -18.13
N GLY A 48 -9.84 -35.55 -19.35
CA GLY A 48 -10.48 -36.12 -20.54
C GLY A 48 -10.84 -37.59 -20.33
N GLY A 49 -12.11 -37.93 -20.53
CA GLY A 49 -12.65 -39.28 -20.32
C GLY A 49 -13.06 -39.60 -18.88
N PHE A 50 -13.25 -38.60 -18.01
CA PHE A 50 -13.83 -38.83 -16.68
C PHE A 50 -15.27 -39.37 -16.79
N ASP A 51 -15.62 -40.25 -15.87
CA ASP A 51 -16.95 -40.84 -15.76
C ASP A 51 -17.91 -39.86 -15.09
N ALA A 52 -18.56 -39.02 -15.89
CA ALA A 52 -19.56 -38.07 -15.44
C ALA A 52 -20.84 -38.75 -14.89
N MET A 53 -21.07 -40.03 -15.21
CA MET A 53 -22.28 -40.77 -14.84
C MET A 53 -22.08 -41.65 -13.60
N SER A 54 -20.91 -41.59 -12.96
CA SER A 54 -20.65 -42.34 -11.74
C SER A 54 -21.63 -41.95 -10.62
N PRO A 55 -22.31 -42.90 -9.96
CA PRO A 55 -23.20 -42.62 -8.84
C PRO A 55 -22.46 -42.02 -7.64
N SER A 56 -21.13 -42.15 -7.59
CA SER A 56 -20.29 -41.53 -6.57
C SER A 56 -20.36 -39.98 -6.63
N TRP A 57 -20.74 -39.38 -7.76
CA TRP A 57 -20.98 -37.92 -7.84
C TRP A 57 -22.21 -37.48 -7.04
N GLU A 58 -23.29 -38.27 -7.03
CA GLU A 58 -24.50 -37.97 -6.24
C GLU A 58 -24.18 -37.97 -4.75
N ALA A 59 -23.35 -38.91 -4.29
CA ALA A 59 -22.88 -38.96 -2.92
C ALA A 59 -22.02 -37.74 -2.52
N LEU A 60 -21.49 -36.98 -3.49
CA LEU A 60 -20.71 -35.77 -3.28
C LEU A 60 -21.49 -34.48 -3.54
N ALA A 61 -22.76 -34.55 -3.96
CA ALA A 61 -23.57 -33.38 -4.30
C ALA A 61 -23.52 -32.32 -3.19
N ARG A 62 -23.65 -32.72 -1.92
CA ARG A 62 -23.57 -31.82 -0.77
C ARG A 62 -22.26 -31.01 -0.70
N LEU A 63 -21.12 -31.62 -1.03
CA LEU A 63 -19.82 -30.93 -1.04
C LEU A 63 -19.61 -30.11 -2.31
N LEU A 64 -20.19 -30.55 -3.43
CA LEU A 64 -19.98 -29.97 -4.76
C LEU A 64 -20.91 -28.79 -5.06
N GLU A 65 -22.19 -28.85 -4.70
CA GLU A 65 -23.19 -27.83 -5.02
C GLU A 65 -22.76 -26.39 -4.62
N PRO A 66 -22.17 -26.14 -3.43
CA PRO A 66 -21.69 -24.80 -3.10
C PRO A 66 -20.50 -24.37 -3.96
N LEU A 67 -19.61 -25.30 -4.34
CA LEU A 67 -18.45 -25.02 -5.19
C LEU A 67 -18.89 -24.74 -6.63
N GLU A 68 -19.84 -25.50 -7.15
CA GLU A 68 -20.39 -25.34 -8.50
C GLU A 68 -21.19 -24.06 -8.64
N THR A 69 -21.94 -23.67 -7.60
CA THR A 69 -22.61 -22.37 -7.54
C THR A 69 -21.61 -21.22 -7.63
N ILE A 70 -20.50 -21.30 -6.89
CA ILE A 70 -19.45 -20.28 -6.96
C ILE A 70 -18.78 -20.29 -8.33
N ASP A 71 -18.48 -21.47 -8.88
CA ASP A 71 -17.89 -21.61 -10.21
C ASP A 71 -18.72 -21.00 -11.33
N ALA A 72 -20.05 -21.12 -11.24
CA ALA A 72 -20.99 -20.51 -12.16
C ALA A 72 -21.00 -18.97 -12.06
N SER A 73 -20.61 -18.41 -10.91
CA SER A 73 -20.53 -16.97 -10.70
C SER A 73 -19.21 -16.34 -11.14
N PHE A 74 -18.16 -17.15 -11.36
CA PHE A 74 -16.86 -16.63 -11.75
C PHE A 74 -16.90 -16.04 -13.15
N ASP A 75 -16.53 -14.76 -13.25
CA ASP A 75 -16.33 -14.07 -14.52
C ASP A 75 -14.99 -14.50 -15.15
N VAL A 76 -15.03 -15.67 -15.78
CA VAL A 76 -13.92 -16.26 -16.52
C VAL A 76 -14.43 -16.52 -17.94
N PRO A 77 -13.74 -16.02 -18.98
CA PRO A 77 -14.08 -16.38 -20.35
C PRO A 77 -14.11 -17.90 -20.49
N SER A 78 -15.28 -18.46 -20.80
CA SER A 78 -15.54 -19.90 -20.88
C SER A 78 -14.64 -20.65 -21.88
N SER A 79 -13.81 -19.93 -22.64
CA SER A 79 -13.07 -20.39 -23.81
C SER A 79 -11.57 -20.67 -23.59
N THR A 80 -11.02 -20.57 -22.37
CA THR A 80 -9.62 -20.99 -22.11
C THR A 80 -9.54 -22.29 -21.32
N GLU A 81 -9.26 -23.41 -22.02
CA GLU A 81 -9.05 -24.74 -21.43
C GLU A 81 -8.17 -24.76 -20.16
N PRO A 82 -7.07 -23.98 -20.05
CA PRO A 82 -6.24 -23.98 -18.84
C PRO A 82 -6.98 -23.50 -17.57
N MET A 83 -7.94 -22.58 -17.71
CA MET A 83 -8.72 -22.06 -16.58
C MET A 83 -9.79 -23.06 -16.13
N ALA A 84 -10.42 -23.77 -17.06
CA ALA A 84 -11.34 -24.86 -16.74
C ALA A 84 -10.63 -25.99 -15.97
N ARG A 85 -9.42 -26.37 -16.40
CA ARG A 85 -8.57 -27.34 -15.69
C ARG A 85 -8.21 -26.86 -14.29
N SER A 86 -7.79 -25.60 -14.16
CA SER A 86 -7.40 -25.03 -12.86
C SER A 86 -8.55 -24.99 -11.83
N ARG A 87 -9.80 -24.81 -12.30
CA ARG A 87 -11.02 -24.89 -11.47
C ARG A 87 -11.26 -26.32 -10.98
N ALA A 88 -11.29 -27.28 -11.91
CA ALA A 88 -11.47 -28.69 -11.57
C ALA A 88 -10.37 -29.18 -10.62
N ASP A 89 -9.12 -28.78 -10.84
CA ASP A 89 -8.00 -29.06 -9.94
C ASP A 89 -8.22 -28.47 -8.54
N ALA A 90 -8.77 -27.26 -8.43
CA ALA A 90 -9.05 -26.64 -7.14
C ALA A 90 -10.14 -27.40 -6.37
N ILE A 91 -11.21 -27.81 -7.04
CA ILE A 91 -12.26 -28.66 -6.46
C ILE A 91 -11.67 -30.01 -6.01
N ALA A 92 -10.85 -30.65 -6.86
CA ALA A 92 -10.20 -31.91 -6.52
C ALA A 92 -9.31 -31.78 -5.27
N VAL A 93 -8.53 -30.71 -5.15
CA VAL A 93 -7.72 -30.41 -3.97
C VAL A 93 -8.60 -30.27 -2.72
N LEU A 94 -9.73 -29.56 -2.80
CA LEU A 94 -10.64 -29.41 -1.67
C LEU A 94 -11.25 -30.74 -1.24
N LEU A 95 -11.73 -31.55 -2.19
CA LEU A 95 -12.35 -32.84 -1.89
C LEU A 95 -11.35 -33.82 -1.27
N LEU A 96 -10.14 -33.91 -1.83
CA LEU A 96 -9.07 -34.73 -1.25
C LEU A 96 -8.75 -34.28 0.19
N ARG A 97 -8.67 -32.97 0.42
CA ARG A 97 -8.43 -32.43 1.76
C ARG A 97 -9.59 -32.68 2.72
N CYS A 98 -10.85 -32.66 2.25
CA CYS A 98 -12.01 -33.03 3.08
C CYS A 98 -11.88 -34.47 3.55
N ARG A 99 -11.57 -35.39 2.62
CA ARG A 99 -11.35 -36.80 2.93
C ARG A 99 -10.21 -36.99 3.93
N ASP A 100 -9.07 -36.36 3.68
CA ASP A 100 -7.87 -36.53 4.51
C ASP A 100 -8.06 -35.94 5.93
N THR A 101 -8.91 -34.92 6.09
CA THR A 101 -9.20 -34.29 7.39
C THR A 101 -10.47 -34.81 8.06
N GLY A 102 -11.28 -35.62 7.36
CA GLY A 102 -12.60 -36.06 7.79
C GLY A 102 -13.61 -34.93 8.02
N ARG A 103 -13.36 -33.74 7.46
CA ARG A 103 -14.15 -32.53 7.72
C ARG A 103 -14.42 -31.77 6.42
N PRO A 104 -15.65 -31.30 6.18
CA PRO A 104 -15.96 -30.47 5.02
C PRO A 104 -15.29 -29.10 5.12
N TYR A 105 -15.03 -28.48 3.97
CA TYR A 105 -14.22 -27.26 3.86
C TYR A 105 -14.83 -26.01 4.53
N TRP A 106 -16.15 -25.97 4.74
CA TRP A 106 -16.83 -24.89 5.47
C TRP A 106 -16.62 -24.98 7.00
N ASN A 107 -16.08 -26.10 7.49
CA ASN A 107 -15.75 -26.28 8.91
C ASN A 107 -14.24 -26.15 9.19
N TRP A 108 -13.46 -25.68 8.21
CA TRP A 108 -12.03 -25.41 8.39
C TRP A 108 -11.80 -24.02 8.96
N SER A 109 -10.82 -23.92 9.85
CA SER A 109 -10.32 -22.67 10.42
C SER A 109 -9.54 -21.84 9.39
N SER A 110 -9.29 -20.56 9.73
CA SER A 110 -8.47 -19.66 8.91
C SER A 110 -7.06 -20.21 8.70
N ASP A 111 -6.51 -20.89 9.71
CA ASP A 111 -5.18 -21.49 9.66
C ASP A 111 -5.14 -22.69 8.73
N GLU A 112 -6.18 -23.53 8.72
CA GLU A 112 -6.27 -24.67 7.81
C GLU A 112 -6.37 -24.24 6.35
N TRP A 113 -7.19 -23.22 6.07
CA TRP A 113 -7.23 -22.59 4.75
C TRP A 113 -5.90 -21.92 4.38
N GLY A 114 -5.27 -21.22 5.33
CA GLY A 114 -3.96 -20.58 5.15
C GLY A 114 -2.85 -21.60 4.87
N LEU A 115 -2.90 -22.77 5.51
CA LEU A 115 -1.98 -23.87 5.27
C LEU A 115 -2.12 -24.41 3.84
N LEU A 116 -3.35 -24.59 3.37
CA LEU A 116 -3.66 -25.08 2.03
C LEU A 116 -3.23 -24.10 0.93
N VAL A 117 -3.57 -22.82 1.08
CA VAL A 117 -3.32 -21.77 0.08
C VAL A 117 -1.86 -21.29 0.07
N GLY A 118 -1.19 -21.33 1.22
CA GLY A 118 0.17 -20.85 1.40
C GLY A 118 0.31 -19.31 1.30
N GLN A 119 1.46 -18.80 1.74
CA GLN A 119 1.77 -17.36 1.77
C GLN A 119 2.25 -16.80 0.41
N SER A 120 2.63 -17.69 -0.50
CA SER A 120 3.09 -17.36 -1.85
C SER A 120 2.80 -18.53 -2.79
N GLU A 121 2.93 -18.28 -4.09
CA GLU A 121 2.84 -19.32 -5.12
C GLU A 121 3.91 -20.42 -4.96
N THR A 122 5.12 -20.04 -4.52
CA THR A 122 6.20 -20.99 -4.23
C THR A 122 5.87 -21.86 -3.02
N ASP A 123 5.30 -21.28 -1.97
CA ASP A 123 4.89 -22.00 -0.76
C ASP A 123 3.71 -22.93 -1.06
N PHE A 124 2.71 -22.44 -1.81
CA PHE A 124 1.61 -23.24 -2.32
C PHE A 124 2.11 -24.48 -3.06
N ARG A 125 3.01 -24.31 -4.03
CA ARG A 125 3.58 -25.40 -4.83
C ARG A 125 4.31 -26.48 -4.02
N ARG A 126 4.82 -26.15 -2.83
CA ARG A 126 5.46 -27.13 -1.95
C ARG A 126 4.45 -27.98 -1.18
N ARG A 127 3.22 -27.48 -1.02
CA ARG A 127 2.19 -28.07 -0.16
C ARG A 127 1.10 -28.80 -0.92
N VAL A 128 0.76 -28.32 -2.11
CA VAL A 128 -0.23 -28.99 -2.96
C VAL A 128 0.42 -30.07 -3.83
N PRO A 129 -0.35 -31.07 -4.28
CA PRO A 129 0.15 -32.07 -5.20
C PRO A 129 0.74 -31.46 -6.47
N GLY A 130 1.82 -32.03 -6.99
CA GLY A 130 2.59 -31.47 -8.12
C GLY A 130 1.83 -31.35 -9.44
N TRP A 131 0.63 -31.94 -9.54
CA TRP A 131 -0.26 -31.80 -10.69
C TRP A 131 -1.10 -30.52 -10.66
N ALA A 132 -1.25 -29.84 -9.52
CA ALA A 132 -2.02 -28.61 -9.41
C ALA A 132 -1.23 -27.42 -9.98
N GLU A 133 -1.86 -26.70 -10.91
CA GLU A 133 -1.24 -25.54 -11.56
C GLU A 133 -1.15 -24.32 -10.63
N ARG A 134 -0.38 -23.31 -11.04
CA ARG A 134 -0.20 -22.05 -10.30
C ARG A 134 -1.52 -21.29 -10.14
N SER A 135 -2.35 -21.33 -11.18
CA SER A 135 -3.68 -20.71 -11.25
C SER A 135 -4.67 -21.33 -10.28
N THR A 136 -4.54 -22.61 -9.94
CA THR A 136 -5.37 -23.33 -8.95
C THR A 136 -5.42 -22.59 -7.62
N ARG A 137 -4.29 -22.00 -7.19
CA ARG A 137 -4.22 -21.20 -5.96
C ARG A 137 -5.25 -20.08 -5.94
N SER A 138 -5.43 -19.38 -7.06
CA SER A 138 -6.36 -18.25 -7.14
C SER A 138 -7.82 -18.67 -7.01
N PHE A 139 -8.18 -19.85 -7.51
CA PHE A 139 -9.52 -20.44 -7.34
C PHE A 139 -9.74 -20.92 -5.91
N LEU A 140 -8.75 -21.55 -5.29
CA LEU A 140 -8.82 -21.93 -3.87
C LEU A 140 -9.06 -20.73 -2.96
N ILE A 141 -8.38 -19.61 -3.21
CA ILE A 141 -8.61 -18.37 -2.45
C ILE A 141 -10.01 -17.81 -2.70
N ALA A 142 -10.52 -17.90 -3.94
CA ALA A 142 -11.87 -17.45 -4.25
C ALA A 142 -12.94 -18.31 -3.54
N TYR A 143 -12.79 -19.64 -3.52
CA TYR A 143 -13.67 -20.50 -2.72
C TYR A 143 -13.56 -20.20 -1.23
N ALA A 144 -12.34 -20.06 -0.70
CA ALA A 144 -12.11 -19.70 0.69
C ALA A 144 -12.73 -18.34 1.04
N TYR A 145 -12.70 -17.40 0.11
CA TYR A 145 -13.33 -16.11 0.29
C TYR A 145 -14.83 -16.27 0.53
N HIS A 146 -15.55 -17.05 -0.29
CA HIS A 146 -16.98 -17.27 -0.14
C HIS A 146 -17.33 -18.18 1.05
N LEU A 147 -16.67 -19.33 1.16
CA LEU A 147 -17.08 -20.45 2.03
C LEU A 147 -16.30 -20.53 3.35
N GLY A 148 -15.14 -19.90 3.41
CA GLY A 148 -14.25 -19.92 4.56
C GLY A 148 -14.51 -18.78 5.55
N PRO A 149 -13.77 -18.78 6.67
CA PRO A 149 -13.86 -17.74 7.68
C PRO A 149 -13.41 -16.37 7.15
N VAL A 150 -13.94 -15.31 7.77
CA VAL A 150 -13.60 -13.92 7.44
C VAL A 150 -12.10 -13.67 7.64
N GLY A 151 -11.46 -12.97 6.70
CA GLY A 151 -10.05 -12.57 6.80
C GLY A 151 -9.06 -13.50 6.09
N ILE A 152 -9.51 -14.54 5.39
CA ILE A 152 -8.59 -15.43 4.66
C ILE A 152 -7.78 -14.71 3.57
N VAL A 153 -8.37 -13.69 2.92
CA VAL A 153 -7.70 -12.93 1.86
C VAL A 153 -6.61 -12.01 2.41
N THR A 154 -6.76 -11.50 3.63
CA THR A 154 -5.72 -10.69 4.28
C THR A 154 -4.57 -11.56 4.77
N SER A 155 -4.83 -12.83 5.13
CA SER A 155 -3.79 -13.77 5.57
C SER A 155 -3.09 -14.52 4.43
N ALA A 156 -3.63 -14.53 3.20
CA ALA A 156 -3.06 -15.27 2.06
C ALA A 156 -1.82 -14.62 1.37
N GLY A 157 -1.17 -13.66 2.03
CA GLY A 157 0.16 -13.16 1.64
C GLY A 157 0.24 -12.49 0.26
N ARG A 158 1.17 -12.95 -0.60
CA ARG A 158 1.39 -12.39 -1.95
C ARG A 158 0.30 -12.88 -2.92
N LEU A 159 -0.47 -11.93 -3.44
CA LEU A 159 -1.69 -12.16 -4.23
C LEU A 159 -1.80 -11.15 -5.38
N ASN A 160 -2.23 -11.59 -6.55
CA ASN A 160 -2.72 -10.68 -7.58
C ASN A 160 -4.15 -10.26 -7.23
N ARG A 161 -4.28 -9.10 -6.58
CA ARG A 161 -5.54 -8.57 -6.05
C ARG A 161 -6.54 -8.25 -7.13
N ALA A 162 -6.09 -7.71 -8.26
CA ALA A 162 -6.96 -7.38 -9.38
C ALA A 162 -7.61 -8.65 -9.95
N MET A 163 -6.78 -9.68 -10.21
CA MET A 163 -7.28 -10.95 -10.73
C MET A 163 -8.21 -11.67 -9.73
N LEU A 164 -7.93 -11.61 -8.43
CA LEU A 164 -8.81 -12.21 -7.42
C LEU A 164 -10.13 -11.46 -7.30
N ALA A 165 -10.09 -10.12 -7.23
CA ALA A 165 -11.29 -9.30 -7.17
C ALA A 165 -12.17 -9.48 -8.42
N ALA A 166 -11.58 -9.45 -9.62
CA ALA A 166 -12.34 -9.68 -10.86
C ALA A 166 -12.98 -11.07 -10.87
N ARG A 167 -12.30 -12.10 -10.35
CA ARG A 167 -12.87 -13.45 -10.26
C ARG A 167 -14.03 -13.54 -9.28
N VAL A 168 -13.96 -12.85 -8.15
CA VAL A 168 -14.99 -12.87 -7.11
C VAL A 168 -16.19 -12.01 -7.47
N PHE A 169 -15.94 -10.81 -8.01
CA PHE A 169 -16.96 -9.79 -8.19
C PHE A 169 -17.38 -9.57 -9.64
N GLY A 170 -16.61 -10.06 -10.62
CA GLY A 170 -16.76 -9.72 -12.03
C GLY A 170 -15.79 -8.64 -12.49
N HIS A 171 -15.34 -8.72 -13.73
CA HIS A 171 -14.40 -7.78 -14.33
C HIS A 171 -15.04 -6.40 -14.48
N ASP A 172 -16.30 -6.34 -14.93
CA ASP A 172 -17.02 -5.10 -15.18
C ASP A 172 -17.20 -4.26 -13.91
N LEU A 173 -17.66 -4.87 -12.82
CA LEU A 173 -17.85 -4.18 -11.53
C LEU A 173 -16.52 -3.68 -10.96
N VAL A 174 -15.46 -4.50 -11.06
CA VAL A 174 -14.13 -4.12 -10.58
C VAL A 174 -13.56 -2.97 -11.41
N ASP A 175 -13.64 -3.06 -12.73
CA ASP A 175 -13.14 -2.02 -13.64
C ASP A 175 -13.90 -0.71 -13.48
N GLN A 176 -15.22 -0.77 -13.31
CA GLN A 176 -16.06 0.40 -13.05
C GLN A 176 -15.63 1.10 -11.75
N GLY A 177 -15.55 0.34 -10.64
CA GLY A 177 -15.17 0.89 -9.34
C GLY A 177 -13.73 1.45 -9.33
N VAL A 178 -12.78 0.74 -9.93
CA VAL A 178 -11.39 1.21 -10.10
C VAL A 178 -11.35 2.45 -11.00
N GLY A 179 -12.15 2.48 -12.06
CA GLY A 179 -12.28 3.58 -13.01
C GLY A 179 -12.78 4.86 -12.34
N HIS A 180 -13.80 4.78 -11.49
CA HIS A 180 -14.34 5.92 -10.74
C HIS A 180 -13.26 6.60 -9.88
N ILE A 181 -12.49 5.81 -9.12
CA ILE A 181 -11.41 6.34 -8.28
C ILE A 181 -10.28 6.95 -9.13
N ARG A 182 -9.88 6.26 -10.20
CA ARG A 182 -8.83 6.76 -11.11
C ARG A 182 -9.24 8.08 -11.77
N ALA A 183 -10.49 8.22 -12.19
CA ALA A 183 -11.00 9.45 -12.81
C ALA A 183 -10.84 10.65 -11.87
N VAL A 184 -11.25 10.51 -10.60
CA VAL A 184 -11.11 11.56 -9.58
C VAL A 184 -9.64 11.93 -9.36
N LEU A 185 -8.76 10.92 -9.22
CA LEU A 185 -7.35 11.18 -8.96
C LEU A 185 -6.66 11.84 -10.16
N SER A 186 -6.98 11.42 -11.39
CA SER A 186 -6.48 12.05 -12.61
C SER A 186 -6.89 13.53 -12.71
N GLN A 187 -8.13 13.87 -12.32
CA GLN A 187 -8.59 15.27 -12.27
C GLN A 187 -7.75 16.13 -11.30
N TRP A 188 -7.19 15.53 -10.25
CA TRP A 188 -6.31 16.23 -9.30
C TRP A 188 -4.84 16.26 -9.73
N GLY A 189 -4.54 15.86 -10.97
CA GLY A 189 -3.19 15.89 -11.52
C GLY A 189 -2.31 14.72 -11.08
N TYR A 190 -2.88 13.66 -10.49
CA TYR A 190 -2.12 12.42 -10.28
C TYR A 190 -1.86 11.74 -11.63
N GLN A 191 -0.64 11.89 -12.15
CA GLN A 191 -0.18 11.16 -13.32
C GLN A 191 0.39 9.81 -12.86
N TYR A 192 -0.46 8.80 -12.80
CA TYR A 192 0.00 7.46 -12.46
C TYR A 192 0.61 6.79 -13.70
N GLY A 193 1.94 6.70 -13.73
CA GLY A 193 2.68 5.89 -14.71
C GLY A 193 2.33 4.41 -14.61
N ARG A 194 2.88 3.59 -15.54
CA ARG A 194 2.56 2.15 -15.68
C ARG A 194 2.65 1.34 -14.37
N ASP A 195 3.42 1.78 -13.37
CA ASP A 195 3.57 1.09 -12.08
C ASP A 195 2.67 1.64 -10.95
N ASP A 196 2.51 2.96 -10.79
CA ASP A 196 1.57 3.51 -9.79
C ASP A 196 0.11 3.21 -10.14
N SER A 197 -0.18 3.11 -11.44
CA SER A 197 -1.50 2.71 -11.96
C SER A 197 -1.88 1.29 -11.50
N LYS A 198 -0.89 0.37 -11.43
CA LYS A 198 -1.08 -0.97 -10.86
C LYS A 198 -1.24 -0.92 -9.34
N GLY A 199 -0.54 0.01 -8.67
CA GLY A 199 -0.65 0.24 -7.23
C GLY A 199 -2.07 0.66 -6.81
N ILE A 200 -2.67 1.62 -7.52
CA ILE A 200 -4.04 2.09 -7.22
C ILE A 200 -5.06 0.96 -7.41
N THR A 201 -5.01 0.25 -8.54
CA THR A 201 -5.89 -0.91 -8.76
C THR A 201 -5.71 -1.95 -7.66
N SER A 202 -4.46 -2.24 -7.29
CA SER A 202 -4.16 -3.19 -6.23
C SER A 202 -4.79 -2.78 -4.89
N VAL A 203 -4.71 -1.51 -4.50
CA VAL A 203 -5.36 -1.00 -3.27
C VAL A 203 -6.88 -1.09 -3.36
N VAL A 204 -7.47 -0.58 -4.44
CA VAL A 204 -8.93 -0.57 -4.59
C VAL A 204 -9.49 -1.99 -4.58
N CYS A 205 -8.87 -2.91 -5.33
CA CYS A 205 -9.28 -4.32 -5.32
C CYS A 205 -9.09 -5.00 -3.95
N GLN A 206 -8.04 -4.65 -3.21
CA GLN A 206 -7.86 -5.14 -1.84
C GLN A 206 -8.95 -4.59 -0.90
N LEU A 207 -9.34 -3.32 -1.05
CA LEU A 207 -10.43 -2.73 -0.28
C LEU A 207 -11.78 -3.39 -0.61
N PHE A 208 -12.06 -3.70 -1.88
CA PHE A 208 -13.25 -4.48 -2.26
C PHE A 208 -13.29 -5.83 -1.55
N LEU A 209 -12.17 -6.55 -1.56
CA LEU A 209 -12.06 -7.86 -0.90
C LEU A 209 -12.18 -7.77 0.63
N ILE A 210 -11.62 -6.73 1.27
CA ILE A 210 -11.75 -6.54 2.73
C ILE A 210 -13.18 -6.15 3.11
N ASN A 211 -13.78 -5.23 2.36
CA ASN A 211 -15.14 -4.74 2.59
C ASN A 211 -16.22 -5.74 2.18
N ARG A 212 -15.83 -6.73 1.38
CA ARG A 212 -16.69 -7.73 0.76
C ARG A 212 -17.79 -7.16 -0.14
N SER A 213 -17.45 -6.08 -0.84
CA SER A 213 -18.31 -5.42 -1.82
C SER A 213 -17.46 -4.84 -2.95
N PRO A 214 -17.88 -4.95 -4.23
CA PRO A 214 -17.21 -4.29 -5.34
C PRO A 214 -17.61 -2.82 -5.52
N HIS A 215 -18.50 -2.30 -4.67
CA HIS A 215 -19.03 -0.95 -4.80
C HIS A 215 -18.18 0.05 -4.01
N VAL A 216 -17.78 1.14 -4.67
CA VAL A 216 -17.00 2.21 -4.05
C VAL A 216 -17.85 2.99 -3.03
N GLU A 217 -19.16 3.00 -3.25
CA GLU A 217 -20.19 3.54 -2.37
C GLU A 217 -20.13 2.93 -0.97
N ASP A 218 -19.68 1.68 -0.86
CA ASP A 218 -19.61 0.95 0.41
C ASP A 218 -18.28 1.19 1.14
N PHE A 219 -17.36 2.00 0.60
CA PHE A 219 -16.11 2.36 1.26
C PHE A 219 -16.33 3.40 2.35
N THR A 220 -16.85 2.96 3.49
CA THR A 220 -17.14 3.82 4.65
C THR A 220 -15.87 4.31 5.38
N THR A 221 -16.00 5.34 6.21
CA THR A 221 -14.93 5.81 7.10
C THR A 221 -14.39 4.66 7.98
N ALA A 222 -15.28 3.83 8.51
CA ALA A 222 -14.94 2.68 9.35
C ALA A 222 -14.07 1.64 8.62
N LEU A 223 -14.28 1.42 7.31
CA LEU A 223 -13.41 0.56 6.50
C LEU A 223 -11.97 1.09 6.51
N PHE A 224 -11.78 2.38 6.25
CA PHE A 224 -10.45 2.99 6.21
C PHE A 224 -9.77 3.05 7.58
N GLU A 225 -10.53 3.22 8.66
CA GLU A 225 -10.02 3.13 10.03
C GLU A 225 -9.55 1.71 10.35
N ARG A 226 -10.40 0.72 10.07
CA ARG A 226 -10.10 -0.69 10.26
C ARG A 226 -8.85 -1.13 9.49
N VAL A 227 -8.76 -0.76 8.22
CA VAL A 227 -7.60 -1.08 7.37
C VAL A 227 -6.29 -0.53 7.93
N ARG A 228 -6.33 0.63 8.61
CA ARG A 228 -5.16 1.22 9.26
C ARG A 228 -4.84 0.58 10.61
N SER A 229 -5.85 0.27 11.42
CA SER A 229 -5.66 -0.27 12.78
C SER A 229 -5.21 -1.73 12.77
N GLU A 230 -5.79 -2.54 11.89
CA GLU A 230 -5.51 -3.98 11.78
C GLU A 230 -4.35 -4.31 10.82
N ASP A 231 -3.72 -3.29 10.24
CA ASP A 231 -2.63 -3.39 9.28
C ASP A 231 -2.89 -4.33 8.07
N LEU A 232 -4.07 -4.21 7.46
CA LEU A 232 -4.57 -5.16 6.46
C LEU A 232 -3.94 -5.03 5.06
N LEU A 233 -2.97 -4.14 4.87
CA LEU A 233 -2.34 -3.88 3.57
C LEU A 233 -0.83 -4.10 3.62
N THR A 234 -0.31 -4.63 2.50
CA THR A 234 1.13 -4.77 2.31
C THR A 234 1.81 -3.40 2.29
N PRO A 235 3.05 -3.29 2.83
CA PRO A 235 3.74 -2.00 2.96
C PRO A 235 3.81 -1.19 1.66
N GLY A 236 4.01 -1.86 0.52
CA GLY A 236 4.16 -1.22 -0.79
C GLY A 236 2.91 -0.49 -1.30
N ILE A 237 1.71 -0.87 -0.85
CA ILE A 237 0.45 -0.25 -1.31
C ILE A 237 -0.23 0.59 -0.22
N ARG A 238 0.24 0.52 1.03
CA ARG A 238 -0.33 1.24 2.18
C ARG A 238 -0.36 2.75 2.00
N ALA A 239 0.67 3.32 1.38
CA ALA A 239 0.75 4.76 1.12
C ALA A 239 -0.39 5.28 0.22
N LEU A 240 -0.93 4.41 -0.65
CA LEU A 240 -1.98 4.74 -1.60
C LEU A 240 -3.38 4.74 -0.96
N VAL A 241 -3.53 4.30 0.29
CA VAL A 241 -4.81 4.42 1.02
C VAL A 241 -5.23 5.87 1.19
N TYR A 242 -4.26 6.76 1.46
CA TYR A 242 -4.56 8.18 1.65
C TYR A 242 -5.20 8.83 0.41
N PRO A 243 -4.58 8.77 -0.79
CA PRO A 243 -5.21 9.32 -1.99
C PRO A 243 -6.53 8.61 -2.33
N VAL A 244 -6.64 7.28 -2.13
CA VAL A 244 -7.90 6.55 -2.36
C VAL A 244 -9.02 7.05 -1.43
N GLN A 245 -8.78 7.15 -0.12
CA GLN A 245 -9.80 7.68 0.80
C GLN A 245 -10.18 9.12 0.45
N ARG A 246 -9.21 9.97 0.05
CA ARG A 246 -9.55 11.32 -0.42
C ARG A 246 -10.50 11.29 -1.61
N ALA A 247 -10.23 10.43 -2.60
CA ALA A 247 -11.08 10.30 -3.77
C ALA A 247 -12.49 9.82 -3.39
N VAL A 248 -12.59 8.82 -2.53
CA VAL A 248 -13.89 8.31 -2.01
C VAL A 248 -14.65 9.38 -1.23
N ALA A 249 -13.95 10.15 -0.40
CA ALA A 249 -14.56 11.26 0.33
C ALA A 249 -15.03 12.39 -0.60
N PHE A 250 -14.30 12.65 -1.69
CA PHE A 250 -14.75 13.59 -2.72
C PHE A 250 -16.00 13.11 -3.45
N LEU A 251 -16.15 11.79 -3.62
CA LEU A 251 -17.38 11.17 -4.13
C LEU A 251 -18.53 11.19 -3.10
N GLY A 252 -18.25 11.50 -1.83
CA GLY A 252 -19.24 11.67 -0.78
C GLY A 252 -19.61 10.39 -0.02
N PHE A 253 -18.79 9.33 -0.12
CA PHE A 253 -19.09 8.02 0.50
C PHE A 253 -18.44 7.80 1.87
N CYS A 254 -17.43 8.60 2.21
CA CYS A 254 -16.80 8.59 3.52
C CYS A 254 -16.32 9.98 3.92
N ASP A 255 -15.88 10.10 5.17
CA ASP A 255 -15.12 11.26 5.60
C ASP A 255 -13.75 11.26 4.93
N GLY A 256 -13.23 12.45 4.67
CA GLY A 256 -11.85 12.62 4.24
C GLY A 256 -10.90 11.91 5.21
N PRO A 257 -9.74 11.42 4.74
CA PRO A 257 -8.76 10.89 5.68
C PRO A 257 -8.54 11.94 6.76
N PRO A 258 -8.40 11.53 8.03
CA PRO A 258 -8.12 12.46 9.09
C PRO A 258 -6.99 13.31 8.56
N ARG A 259 -7.20 14.62 8.52
CA ARG A 259 -6.11 15.52 8.21
C ARG A 259 -5.06 15.05 9.19
N VAL A 260 -3.96 14.50 8.68
CA VAL A 260 -2.70 14.72 9.36
C VAL A 260 -2.66 16.22 9.29
N VAL A 261 -3.19 16.85 10.34
CA VAL A 261 -2.80 18.16 10.75
C VAL A 261 -1.31 17.90 10.86
N THR A 262 -0.59 18.15 9.75
CA THR A 262 0.76 18.65 9.80
C THR A 262 0.57 19.90 10.59
N SER A 263 0.44 19.72 11.90
CA SER A 263 0.30 20.78 12.84
C SER A 263 1.61 21.47 12.62
N SER A 264 1.49 22.64 12.01
CA SER A 264 2.46 23.70 12.13
C SER A 264 3.04 23.68 13.56
N VAL A 265 2.19 23.36 14.54
CA VAL A 265 2.43 23.10 15.96
C VAL A 265 3.39 21.92 16.31
N MET A 266 3.47 20.80 15.56
CA MET A 266 4.46 19.72 15.84
C MET A 266 5.79 19.90 15.09
N LYS A 267 5.89 20.84 14.13
CA LYS A 267 7.14 21.10 13.41
C LYS A 267 8.09 22.04 14.15
N THR A 268 7.59 22.77 15.15
CA THR A 268 8.33 23.69 16.01
C THR A 268 8.54 23.20 17.44
N THR A 269 8.09 21.99 17.81
CA THR A 269 8.47 21.39 19.10
C THR A 269 10.00 21.41 19.19
N ASP A 270 10.59 22.00 20.23
CA ASP A 270 12.05 22.16 20.39
C ASP A 270 12.75 23.08 19.36
N VAL A 271 12.02 24.01 18.73
CA VAL A 271 12.60 25.12 17.94
C VAL A 271 12.30 26.44 18.67
N PRO A 272 13.26 27.38 18.79
CA PRO A 272 12.97 28.68 19.39
C PRO A 272 11.86 29.40 18.62
N PRO A 273 10.82 29.94 19.29
CA PRO A 273 9.69 30.58 18.61
C PRO A 273 10.13 31.66 17.64
N VAL A 274 11.08 32.50 18.05
CA VAL A 274 11.66 33.58 17.22
C VAL A 274 12.27 33.01 15.94
N TRP A 275 13.08 31.96 16.04
CA TRP A 275 13.65 31.30 14.85
C TRP A 275 12.55 30.74 13.93
N GLY A 276 11.55 30.09 14.50
CA GLY A 276 10.40 29.55 13.76
C GLY A 276 9.67 30.62 12.94
N GLU A 277 9.41 31.78 13.55
CA GLU A 277 8.76 32.92 12.88
C GLU A 277 9.57 33.44 11.69
N TRP A 278 10.90 33.55 11.84
CA TRP A 278 11.79 33.92 10.75
C TRP A 278 11.78 32.92 9.61
N VAL A 279 11.77 31.62 9.92
CA VAL A 279 11.69 30.55 8.92
C VAL A 279 10.36 30.57 8.16
N GLU A 280 9.23 30.77 8.85
CA GLU A 280 7.93 30.90 8.18
C GLU A 280 7.86 32.16 7.31
N ARG A 281 8.38 33.29 7.82
CA ARG A 281 8.46 34.55 7.05
C ARG A 281 9.26 34.35 5.77
N TRP A 282 10.47 33.77 5.85
CA TRP A 282 11.29 33.46 4.69
C TRP A 282 10.60 32.48 3.73
N TYR A 283 9.95 31.43 4.25
CA TYR A 283 9.25 30.44 3.43
C TYR A 283 8.12 31.05 2.60
N ASN A 284 7.40 32.02 3.17
CA ASN A 284 6.29 32.71 2.50
C ASN A 284 6.77 33.74 1.47
N THR A 285 7.96 34.33 1.66
CA THR A 285 8.51 35.35 0.75
C THR A 285 9.41 34.79 -0.35
N SER A 286 10.14 33.70 -0.10
CA SER A 286 11.10 33.14 -1.05
C SER A 286 10.46 32.79 -2.40
N THR A 287 11.15 33.12 -3.49
CA THR A 287 10.75 32.84 -4.89
C THR A 287 11.21 31.48 -5.39
N LEU A 288 11.90 30.69 -4.55
CA LEU A 288 12.29 29.32 -4.89
C LEU A 288 11.06 28.44 -5.18
N THR A 289 11.25 27.37 -5.94
CA THR A 289 10.16 26.45 -6.28
C THR A 289 9.50 25.87 -5.01
N PRO A 290 8.19 25.54 -5.04
CA PRO A 290 7.50 25.03 -3.86
C PRO A 290 8.17 23.80 -3.22
N LYS A 291 8.77 22.93 -4.06
CA LYS A 291 9.52 21.76 -3.59
C LYS A 291 10.79 22.18 -2.82
N VAL A 292 11.59 23.08 -3.38
CA VAL A 292 12.84 23.55 -2.77
C VAL A 292 12.56 24.30 -1.46
N ARG A 293 11.57 25.20 -1.44
CA ARG A 293 11.18 25.92 -0.21
C ARG A 293 10.79 24.99 0.93
N ARG A 294 10.04 23.91 0.65
CA ARG A 294 9.66 22.92 1.67
C ARG A 294 10.87 22.19 2.24
N THR A 295 11.81 21.81 1.36
CA THR A 295 13.07 21.18 1.78
C THR A 295 13.89 22.12 2.65
N TYR A 296 14.05 23.38 2.23
CA TYR A 296 14.82 24.38 2.97
C TYR A 296 14.19 24.68 4.31
N ARG A 297 12.87 24.86 4.36
CA ARG A 297 12.12 25.04 5.61
C ARG A 297 12.39 23.91 6.61
N ALA A 298 12.39 22.64 6.17
CA ALA A 298 12.67 21.52 7.06
C ALA A 298 14.10 21.57 7.63
N GLN A 299 15.08 21.93 6.80
CA GLN A 299 16.49 22.05 7.20
C GLN A 299 16.74 23.28 8.09
N LEU A 300 16.03 24.38 7.88
CA LEU A 300 16.10 25.56 8.76
C LEU A 300 15.49 25.27 10.13
N LEU A 301 14.40 24.50 10.21
CA LEU A 301 13.85 24.06 11.50
C LEU A 301 14.80 23.11 12.23
N MET A 302 15.56 22.28 11.51
CA MET A 302 16.64 21.46 12.07
C MET A 302 17.76 22.33 12.64
N ALA A 303 18.18 23.38 11.92
CA ALA A 303 19.13 24.37 12.46
C ALA A 303 18.59 25.04 13.73
N GLY A 304 17.28 25.34 13.78
CA GLY A 304 16.61 25.85 14.96
C GLY A 304 16.73 24.93 16.19
N ARG A 305 16.63 23.61 16.01
CA ARG A 305 16.81 22.63 17.10
C ARG A 305 18.25 22.57 17.59
N TRP A 306 19.19 22.65 16.66
CA TRP A 306 20.60 22.74 17.00
C TRP A 306 20.93 24.01 17.81
N LEU A 307 20.29 25.14 17.49
CA LEU A 307 20.44 26.39 18.26
C LEU A 307 19.99 26.21 19.72
N VAL A 308 18.90 25.47 19.98
CA VAL A 308 18.46 25.21 21.37
C VAL A 308 19.55 24.54 22.20
N GLU A 309 20.27 23.58 21.62
CA GLU A 309 21.30 22.82 22.32
C GLU A 309 22.62 23.58 22.46
N ARG A 310 23.05 24.30 21.40
CA ARG A 310 24.42 24.81 21.29
C ARG A 310 24.57 26.32 21.38
N HIS A 311 23.58 27.08 20.90
CA HIS A 311 23.64 28.54 20.81
C HIS A 311 22.25 29.17 21.03
N PRO A 312 21.66 29.02 22.23
CA PRO A 312 20.33 29.57 22.51
C PRO A 312 20.30 31.10 22.37
N GLU A 313 21.43 31.77 22.60
CA GLU A 313 21.61 33.21 22.38
C GLU A 313 21.46 33.64 20.91
N ALA A 314 21.67 32.73 19.96
CA ALA A 314 21.55 32.97 18.52
C ALA A 314 20.20 32.50 17.94
N ALA A 315 19.19 32.32 18.81
CA ALA A 315 17.82 31.98 18.40
C ALA A 315 17.17 33.07 17.53
N ASP A 316 17.51 34.35 17.73
CA ASP A 316 17.21 35.40 16.77
C ASP A 316 18.32 35.42 15.70
N PRO A 317 18.00 35.25 14.39
CA PRO A 317 18.98 35.40 13.31
C PRO A 317 19.78 36.70 13.35
N ARG A 318 19.27 37.76 13.98
CA ARG A 318 20.02 39.02 14.17
C ARG A 318 21.27 38.83 15.00
N GLU A 319 21.27 37.89 15.93
CA GLU A 319 22.39 37.61 16.84
C GLU A 319 23.41 36.60 16.27
N TRP A 320 23.22 36.13 15.03
CA TRP A 320 24.21 35.30 14.38
C TRP A 320 25.51 36.07 14.11
N THR A 321 26.61 35.46 14.51
CA THR A 321 27.97 35.94 14.27
C THR A 321 28.73 34.99 13.35
N ARG A 322 29.91 35.40 12.89
CA ARG A 322 30.81 34.50 12.15
C ARG A 322 31.18 33.25 12.95
N GLN A 323 31.24 33.34 14.27
CA GLN A 323 31.52 32.22 15.15
C GLN A 323 30.38 31.20 15.12
N VAL A 324 29.12 31.64 15.28
CA VAL A 324 27.94 30.77 15.17
C VAL A 324 27.86 30.10 13.80
N CYS A 325 28.19 30.81 12.73
CA CYS A 325 28.28 30.22 11.38
C CYS A 325 29.33 29.10 11.30
N ALA A 326 30.51 29.30 11.88
CA ALA A 326 31.57 28.29 11.91
C ALA A 326 31.17 27.07 12.74
N ASP A 327 30.51 27.30 13.88
CA ASP A 327 30.01 26.23 14.76
C ASP A 327 28.90 25.42 14.10
N TRP A 328 28.01 26.07 13.32
CA TRP A 328 27.02 25.38 12.49
C TRP A 328 27.68 24.48 11.44
N VAL A 329 28.67 25.00 10.71
CA VAL A 329 29.40 24.22 9.69
C VAL A 329 30.09 23.03 10.32
N ALA A 330 30.74 23.21 11.48
CA ALA A 330 31.37 22.12 12.23
C ALA A 330 30.35 21.09 12.75
N ALA A 331 29.18 21.55 13.19
CA ALA A 331 28.09 20.67 13.62
C ALA A 331 27.59 19.81 12.46
N VAL A 332 27.29 20.40 11.30
CA VAL A 332 26.85 19.67 10.10
C VAL A 332 27.90 18.64 9.65
N ASP A 333 29.18 18.96 9.75
CA ASP A 333 30.24 18.01 9.39
C ASP A 333 30.29 16.77 10.30
N ARG A 334 29.93 16.92 11.58
CA ARG A 334 29.93 15.82 12.56
C ARG A 334 28.57 15.17 12.75
N MET A 335 27.52 15.75 12.16
CA MET A 335 26.14 15.34 12.35
C MET A 335 25.87 13.93 11.81
N GLN A 336 25.02 13.20 12.53
CA GLN A 336 24.53 11.88 12.14
C GLN A 336 23.15 11.94 11.49
N VAL A 337 22.83 10.95 10.66
CA VAL A 337 21.50 10.79 10.06
C VAL A 337 20.47 10.62 11.17
N GLY A 338 19.46 11.50 11.17
CA GLY A 338 18.37 11.50 12.15
C GLY A 338 18.61 12.44 13.34
N GLU A 339 19.83 12.95 13.52
CA GLU A 339 20.14 13.95 14.54
C GLU A 339 19.40 15.26 14.21
N TYR A 340 18.70 15.83 15.21
CA TYR A 340 17.80 16.98 15.08
C TYR A 340 16.62 16.81 14.09
N ALA A 341 16.34 15.60 13.59
CA ALA A 341 15.21 15.32 12.72
C ALA A 341 13.95 14.94 13.51
N VAL A 342 12.81 15.57 13.20
CA VAL A 342 11.51 15.26 13.83
C VAL A 342 10.96 13.89 13.41
N ARG A 343 11.37 13.39 12.25
CA ARG A 343 10.87 12.13 11.69
C ARG A 343 12.03 11.24 11.28
N THR A 344 12.20 10.15 12.02
CA THR A 344 13.22 9.13 11.77
C THR A 344 12.64 7.81 11.24
N ALA A 345 11.31 7.66 11.24
CA ALA A 345 10.63 6.41 10.89
C ALA A 345 10.96 5.85 9.49
N SER A 346 11.31 6.71 8.52
CA SER A 346 11.71 6.30 7.16
C SER A 346 13.21 6.16 6.96
N LEU A 347 14.03 6.39 8.00
CA LEU A 347 15.50 6.37 7.91
C LEU A 347 16.07 4.98 8.18
N GLY A 348 15.34 4.12 8.90
CA GLY A 348 15.71 2.71 9.13
C GLY A 348 17.14 2.56 9.66
N ASP A 349 17.90 1.64 9.06
CA ASP A 349 19.27 1.29 9.46
C ASP A 349 20.30 2.42 9.24
N ARG A 350 19.91 3.52 8.60
CA ARG A 350 20.81 4.66 8.37
C ARG A 350 20.95 5.57 9.58
N ILE A 351 20.03 5.48 10.55
CA ILE A 351 20.06 6.33 11.75
C ILE A 351 21.41 6.14 12.48
N GLY A 352 22.03 7.24 12.88
CA GLY A 352 23.33 7.23 13.59
C GLY A 352 24.56 7.14 12.67
N GLN A 353 24.39 6.91 11.36
CA GLN A 353 25.50 6.96 10.42
C GLN A 353 25.88 8.42 10.10
N PRO A 354 27.15 8.73 9.75
CA PRO A 354 27.53 10.07 9.30
C PRO A 354 26.74 10.54 8.09
N LEU A 355 26.44 11.84 8.01
CA LEU A 355 25.83 12.42 6.81
C LEU A 355 26.74 12.28 5.58
N GLY A 356 26.14 12.00 4.42
CA GLY A 356 26.86 12.01 3.14
C GLY A 356 27.30 13.42 2.74
N ALA A 357 28.40 13.54 1.98
CA ALA A 357 29.02 14.82 1.63
C ALA A 357 28.04 15.80 0.93
N SER A 358 27.24 15.32 -0.03
CA SER A 358 26.23 16.14 -0.71
C SER A 358 25.10 16.60 0.23
N THR A 359 24.76 15.81 1.25
CA THR A 359 23.77 16.21 2.26
C THR A 359 24.31 17.32 3.15
N LYS A 360 25.58 17.19 3.58
CA LYS A 360 26.27 18.23 4.35
C LYS A 360 26.33 19.56 3.58
N ASP A 361 26.73 19.52 2.31
CA ASP A 361 26.75 20.70 1.44
C ASP A 361 25.36 21.33 1.30
N GLY A 362 24.32 20.52 1.11
CA GLY A 362 22.94 20.98 1.04
C GLY A 362 22.47 21.69 2.31
N TYR A 363 22.80 21.16 3.49
CA TYR A 363 22.41 21.78 4.77
C TYR A 363 23.12 23.13 4.99
N ILE A 364 24.41 23.20 4.67
CA ILE A 364 25.18 24.45 4.74
C ILE A 364 24.64 25.47 3.72
N ALA A 365 24.37 25.04 2.49
CA ALA A 365 23.83 25.89 1.43
C ALA A 365 22.45 26.49 1.77
N THR A 366 21.60 25.75 2.48
CA THR A 366 20.30 26.24 2.92
C THR A 366 20.41 27.38 3.92
N VAL A 367 21.22 27.23 4.98
CA VAL A 367 21.40 28.30 5.98
C VAL A 367 22.08 29.52 5.34
N ARG A 368 23.05 29.29 4.44
CA ARG A 368 23.70 30.35 3.64
C ARG A 368 22.69 31.13 2.80
N THR A 369 21.78 30.41 2.12
CA THR A 369 20.72 31.01 1.30
C THR A 369 19.76 31.82 2.15
N PHE A 370 19.32 31.29 3.28
CA PHE A 370 18.44 32.00 4.21
C PHE A 370 19.03 33.33 4.66
N PHE A 371 20.28 33.35 5.13
CA PHE A 371 20.93 34.58 5.56
C PHE A 371 21.18 35.57 4.43
N ARG A 372 21.58 35.09 3.24
CA ARG A 372 21.71 35.93 2.05
C ARG A 372 20.39 36.61 1.72
N ASP A 373 19.32 35.83 1.59
CA ASP A 373 18.01 36.35 1.22
C ASP A 373 17.49 37.36 2.28
N CYS A 374 17.65 37.06 3.57
CA CYS A 374 17.25 37.98 4.64
C CYS A 374 18.07 39.29 4.66
N GLN A 375 19.34 39.27 4.22
CA GLN A 375 20.14 40.48 4.06
C GLN A 375 19.76 41.25 2.80
N GLU A 376 19.56 40.57 1.67
CA GLU A 376 19.13 41.18 0.40
C GLU A 376 17.74 41.83 0.50
N TRP A 377 16.85 41.26 1.31
CA TRP A 377 15.55 41.86 1.61
C TRP A 377 15.58 42.87 2.76
N GLU A 378 16.78 43.23 3.24
CA GLU A 378 17.00 44.22 4.30
C GLU A 378 16.32 43.88 5.64
N TRP A 379 16.03 42.61 5.90
CA TRP A 379 15.45 42.18 7.17
C TRP A 379 16.49 42.01 8.27
N LEU A 380 17.73 41.69 7.88
CA LEU A 380 18.87 41.52 8.77
C LEU A 380 19.99 42.52 8.44
N PRO A 381 20.74 42.98 9.45
CA PRO A 381 21.92 43.80 9.23
C PRO A 381 23.06 42.98 8.58
N LEU A 382 23.92 43.67 7.84
CA LEU A 382 25.12 43.10 7.18
C LEU A 382 26.27 42.84 8.19
N ARG A 383 26.04 42.00 9.21
CA ARG A 383 27.04 41.64 10.24
C ARG A 383 28.13 40.70 9.73
N PHE A 384 27.82 39.85 8.76
CA PHE A 384 28.76 38.95 8.10
C PHE A 384 28.33 38.67 6.66
N ASP A 385 29.28 38.21 5.83
CA ASP A 385 29.01 37.73 4.48
C ASP A 385 28.62 36.23 4.53
N PRO A 386 27.36 35.85 4.22
CA PRO A 386 26.90 34.48 4.29
C PRO A 386 27.64 33.55 3.31
N GLN A 387 28.08 34.05 2.15
CA GLN A 387 28.80 33.22 1.17
C GLN A 387 30.17 32.78 1.71
N ARG A 388 30.82 33.64 2.50
CA ARG A 388 32.11 33.34 3.13
C ARG A 388 31.96 32.58 4.44
N ALA A 389 31.07 33.04 5.32
CA ALA A 389 30.93 32.49 6.67
C ALA A 389 30.27 31.09 6.68
N LEU A 390 29.39 30.80 5.73
CA LEU A 390 28.70 29.52 5.58
C LEU A 390 29.16 28.82 4.29
N GLY A 391 30.45 28.91 4.00
CA GLY A 391 31.09 28.22 2.88
C GLY A 391 31.32 26.75 3.19
N THR A 392 30.95 25.86 2.28
CA THR A 392 31.21 24.42 2.42
C THR A 392 32.72 24.15 2.52
N PRO A 393 33.20 23.47 3.58
CA PRO A 393 34.61 23.10 3.75
C PRO A 393 35.19 22.34 2.55
N ARG A 394 36.48 22.56 2.27
CA ARG A 394 37.21 21.84 1.20
C ARG A 394 37.13 20.33 1.36
N SER A 395 37.29 19.82 2.59
CA SER A 395 37.16 18.40 2.91
C SER A 395 35.83 17.77 2.47
N ILE A 396 34.75 18.54 2.43
CA ILE A 396 33.45 18.06 1.95
C ILE A 396 33.36 18.21 0.42
N ARG A 397 33.84 19.33 -0.13
CA ARG A 397 33.83 19.59 -1.59
C ARG A 397 34.66 18.56 -2.37
N ASP A 398 35.81 18.18 -1.83
CA ASP A 398 36.73 17.23 -2.49
C ASP A 398 36.10 15.83 -2.59
N VAL A 399 35.20 15.46 -1.68
CA VAL A 399 34.46 14.18 -1.70
C VAL A 399 33.29 14.20 -2.70
N ILE A 400 32.70 15.37 -2.96
CA ILE A 400 31.58 15.50 -3.92
C ILE A 400 32.10 15.34 -5.36
N GLY A 401 33.33 15.80 -5.64
CA GLY A 401 33.93 15.79 -6.97
C GLY A 401 33.27 16.78 -7.94
N PRO A 402 33.89 17.05 -9.10
CA PRO A 402 33.21 17.80 -10.17
C PRO A 402 32.04 16.98 -10.73
N ASP A 403 30.96 17.66 -11.13
CA ASP A 403 29.84 17.10 -11.89
C ASP A 403 30.09 17.41 -13.38
N PRO A 404 30.90 16.62 -14.11
CA PRO A 404 31.19 16.89 -15.51
C PRO A 404 29.89 16.76 -16.31
N ARG A 405 29.40 17.87 -16.84
CA ARG A 405 28.36 17.84 -17.86
C ARG A 405 28.90 17.04 -19.04
N VAL A 406 28.28 15.89 -19.31
CA VAL A 406 28.52 15.12 -20.53
C VAL A 406 28.18 16.03 -21.71
N ILE A 407 29.18 16.54 -22.40
CA ILE A 407 29.01 17.13 -23.73
C ILE A 407 28.86 15.92 -24.66
N SER A 408 27.65 15.69 -25.15
CA SER A 408 27.44 14.77 -26.25
C SER A 408 28.05 15.41 -27.50
N ASP A 409 29.18 14.88 -27.96
CA ASP A 409 29.71 15.16 -29.30
C ASP A 409 28.81 14.43 -30.31
N ASP A 410 27.75 15.10 -30.75
CA ASP A 410 27.05 14.73 -31.97
C ASP A 410 27.78 15.42 -33.15
N ILE A 411 28.64 14.67 -33.84
CA ILE A 411 29.13 15.00 -35.20
C ILE A 411 28.48 14.05 -36.19
#